data_AF-A0AAI8L6Z9-F1
#
_entry.id   AF-A0AAI8L6Z9-F1
#
_cell.length_a   1.000
_cell.length_b   1.000
_cell.length_c   1.000
_cell.angle_alpha   90.00
_cell.angle_beta   90.00
_cell.angle_gamma   90.00
#
_symmetry.space_group_name_H-M   'P 1'
#
loop_
_entity.id
_entity.type
_entity.pdbx_description
1 polymer ?
#
loop_
_entity_poly.entity_id
_entity_poly.type
_entity_poly.pdbx_seq_one_letter_code
_entity_poly.pdbx_strand_id
1 'polypeptide(L)'
;MFTQAAELVGPAPAARLLSSTHSCAHTGHRSHRIPVRTHCGVCFGCLLRRASFRAAALDDSTDYLHARHDENLNTYLHGKSVEPSLRTFLARGLRPADITTLNLPPDYPTRQAYELCRRGIAELELLYP
;
A
#
# COMPACT_ATOMS: atom_id res chain seq x y z
N MET A 1 -2.81 3.27 11.46
CA MET A 1 -1.67 4.20 11.62
C MET A 1 -1.96 5.58 11.03
N PHE A 2 -2.34 5.70 9.75
CA PHE A 2 -2.56 7.01 9.11
C PHE A 2 -3.67 7.82 9.78
N THR A 3 -4.80 7.19 10.10
CA THR A 3 -5.88 7.78 10.92
C THR A 3 -5.38 8.26 12.27
N GLN A 4 -4.59 7.45 12.98
CA GLN A 4 -4.03 7.83 14.29
C GLN A 4 -3.08 9.01 14.19
N ALA A 5 -2.26 9.08 13.13
CA ALA A 5 -1.42 10.25 12.90
C ALA A 5 -2.27 11.51 12.70
N ALA A 6 -3.35 11.42 11.91
CA ALA A 6 -4.28 12.52 11.71
C ALA A 6 -4.99 12.94 13.01
N GLU A 7 -5.38 11.99 13.86
CA GLU A 7 -5.97 12.27 15.19
C GLU A 7 -4.99 12.99 16.12
N LEU A 8 -3.70 12.66 16.05
CA LEU A 8 -2.67 13.22 16.94
C LEU A 8 -2.20 14.62 16.54
N VAL A 9 -2.04 14.89 15.23
CA VAL A 9 -1.43 16.15 14.75
C VAL A 9 -2.30 16.94 13.79
N GLY A 10 -3.52 16.47 13.52
CA GLY A 10 -4.43 17.02 12.52
C GLY A 10 -4.18 16.48 11.10
N PRO A 11 -5.18 16.52 10.20
CA PRO A 11 -5.08 15.93 8.86
C PRO A 11 -3.96 16.51 8.01
N ALA A 12 -3.82 17.84 7.93
CA ALA A 12 -2.84 18.47 7.04
C ALA A 12 -1.38 18.24 7.49
N PRO A 13 -1.00 18.37 8.78
CA PRO A 13 0.33 18.00 9.23
C PRO A 13 0.63 16.49 9.07
N ALA A 14 -0.35 15.63 9.32
CA ALA A 14 -0.21 14.19 9.12
C ALA A 14 0.04 13.85 7.64
N ALA A 15 -0.77 14.40 6.73
CA ALA A 15 -0.60 14.23 5.29
C ALA A 15 0.81 14.63 4.84
N ARG A 16 1.29 15.84 5.19
CA ARG A 16 2.65 16.30 4.85
C ARG A 16 3.74 15.36 5.37
N LEU A 17 3.66 14.97 6.64
CA LEU A 17 4.65 14.08 7.24
C LEU A 17 4.64 12.72 6.54
N LEU A 18 3.46 12.10 6.42
CA LEU A 18 3.31 10.77 5.83
C LEU A 18 3.75 10.77 4.37
N SER A 19 3.43 11.81 3.59
CA SER A 19 3.87 11.98 2.20
C SER A 19 5.39 12.06 2.06
N SER A 20 6.10 12.54 3.09
CA SER A 20 7.57 12.56 3.12
C SER A 20 8.24 11.21 3.47
N THR A 21 7.47 10.24 3.97
CA THR A 21 7.99 8.90 4.30
C THR A 21 8.13 8.00 3.08
N HIS A 22 9.00 6.98 3.16
CA HIS A 22 9.27 6.06 2.05
C HIS A 22 8.68 4.66 2.30
N SER A 23 7.90 4.15 1.34
CA SER A 23 7.26 2.82 1.43
C SER A 23 7.51 1.94 0.20
N CYS A 24 8.21 2.46 -0.83
CA CYS A 24 8.48 1.71 -2.04
C CYS A 24 9.44 0.54 -1.75
N ALA A 25 9.11 -0.65 -2.27
CA ALA A 25 9.92 -1.85 -2.10
C ALA A 25 10.93 -2.07 -3.25
N HIS A 26 10.85 -1.28 -4.32
CA HIS A 26 11.70 -1.46 -5.50
C HIS A 26 13.00 -0.66 -5.39
N THR A 27 14.13 -1.37 -5.54
CA THR A 27 15.47 -0.78 -5.56
C THR A 27 16.04 -0.60 -6.98
N GLY A 28 15.36 -1.15 -7.99
CA GLY A 28 15.79 -1.14 -9.39
C GLY A 28 15.64 0.19 -10.12
N HIS A 29 15.25 1.28 -9.45
CA HIS A 29 15.05 2.59 -10.09
C HIS A 29 16.32 3.13 -10.77
N ARG A 30 17.50 2.81 -10.22
CA ARG A 30 18.79 3.30 -10.76
C ARG A 30 19.06 2.87 -12.20
N SER A 31 18.69 1.65 -12.59
CA SER A 31 18.91 1.17 -13.97
C SER A 31 18.07 1.92 -15.00
N HIS A 32 17.06 2.66 -14.56
CA HIS A 32 16.18 3.49 -15.39
C HIS A 32 16.42 5.01 -15.17
N ARG A 33 17.52 5.39 -14.50
CA ARG A 33 17.84 6.80 -14.15
C ARG A 33 16.75 7.51 -13.32
N ILE A 34 15.98 6.73 -12.57
CA ILE A 34 14.94 7.25 -11.66
C ILE A 34 15.54 7.42 -10.26
N PRO A 35 15.26 8.51 -9.53
CA PRO A 35 15.70 8.66 -8.16
C PRO A 35 15.21 7.51 -7.28
N VAL A 36 16.09 6.93 -6.46
CA VAL A 36 15.77 5.76 -5.62
C VAL A 36 14.70 6.03 -4.56
N ARG A 37 14.41 7.30 -4.27
CA ARG A 37 13.41 7.72 -3.29
C ARG A 37 12.03 7.95 -3.92
N THR A 38 11.88 7.83 -5.23
CA THR A 38 10.59 8.00 -5.90
C THR A 38 9.75 6.74 -5.76
N HIS A 39 8.47 6.89 -5.40
CA HIS A 39 7.59 5.75 -5.18
C HIS A 39 7.06 5.21 -6.50
N CYS A 40 7.04 3.88 -6.69
CA CYS A 40 6.59 3.32 -7.96
C CYS A 40 5.07 3.38 -8.16
N GLY A 41 4.29 3.37 -7.08
CA GLY A 41 2.82 3.34 -7.12
C GLY A 41 2.20 1.94 -7.27
N VAL A 42 2.97 0.94 -7.73
CA VAL A 42 2.45 -0.39 -8.14
C VAL A 42 2.99 -1.58 -7.36
N CYS A 43 3.99 -1.39 -6.48
CA CYS A 43 4.48 -2.44 -5.59
C CYS A 43 3.58 -2.55 -4.35
N PHE A 44 3.67 -3.68 -3.64
CA PHE A 44 2.86 -3.93 -2.45
C PHE A 44 2.92 -2.79 -1.42
N GLY A 45 4.11 -2.27 -1.12
CA GLY A 45 4.27 -1.15 -0.18
C GLY A 45 3.67 0.17 -0.66
N CYS A 46 3.69 0.45 -1.97
CA CYS A 46 3.03 1.63 -2.53
C CYS A 46 1.50 1.48 -2.58
N LEU A 47 0.99 0.28 -2.86
CA LEU A 47 -0.45 0.01 -2.87
C LEU A 47 -1.02 0.13 -1.46
N LEU A 48 -0.39 -0.49 -0.46
CA LEU A 48 -0.77 -0.32 0.94
C LEU A 48 -0.76 1.15 1.36
N ARG A 49 0.30 1.90 1.00
CA ARG A 49 0.41 3.32 1.29
C ARG A 49 -0.76 4.12 0.71
N ARG A 50 -1.05 3.96 -0.59
CA ARG A 50 -2.17 4.63 -1.29
C ARG A 50 -3.50 4.29 -0.63
N ALA A 51 -3.72 3.02 -0.31
CA ALA A 51 -4.92 2.55 0.39
C ALA A 51 -5.06 3.21 1.77
N SER A 52 -3.99 3.29 2.56
CA SER A 52 -4.01 3.92 3.88
C SER A 52 -4.25 5.44 3.83
N PHE A 53 -3.71 6.17 2.85
CA PHE A 53 -4.07 7.58 2.63
C PHE A 53 -5.57 7.73 2.35
N ARG A 54 -6.10 6.92 1.44
CA ARG A 54 -7.52 6.96 1.06
C ARG A 54 -8.43 6.59 2.22
N ALA A 55 -8.11 5.53 2.96
CA ALA A 55 -8.87 5.09 4.13
C ALA A 55 -8.89 6.13 5.26
N ALA A 56 -7.81 6.90 5.41
CA ALA A 56 -7.71 7.98 6.40
C ALA A 56 -8.28 9.32 5.90
N ALA A 57 -8.80 9.39 4.67
CA ALA A 57 -9.25 10.63 4.02
C ALA A 57 -8.17 11.74 4.06
N LEU A 58 -6.91 11.36 3.83
CA LEU A 58 -5.76 12.27 3.79
C LEU A 58 -5.34 12.53 2.35
N ASP A 59 -4.90 13.77 2.09
CA ASP A 59 -4.29 14.13 0.81
C ASP A 59 -2.93 13.44 0.66
N ASP A 60 -2.74 12.73 -0.45
CA ASP A 60 -1.50 12.01 -0.74
C ASP A 60 -0.66 12.80 -1.75
N SER A 61 0.24 13.63 -1.26
CA SER A 61 1.15 14.41 -2.10
C SER A 61 2.41 13.63 -2.54
N THR A 62 2.40 12.30 -2.45
CA THR A 62 3.55 11.47 -2.85
C THR A 62 3.69 11.47 -4.38
N ASP A 63 4.89 11.73 -4.89
CA ASP A 63 5.22 11.60 -6.31
C ASP A 63 5.34 10.12 -6.71
N TYR A 64 4.32 9.61 -7.39
CA TYR A 64 4.28 8.24 -7.87
C TYR A 64 4.60 8.11 -9.35
N LEU A 65 5.49 7.18 -9.68
CA LEU A 65 5.85 6.86 -11.07
C LEU A 65 4.65 6.45 -11.92
N HIS A 66 3.72 5.62 -11.40
CA HIS A 66 2.55 5.16 -12.17
C HIS A 66 1.59 6.29 -12.61
N ALA A 67 1.67 7.47 -12.00
CA ALA A 67 0.86 8.63 -12.36
C ALA A 67 1.51 9.48 -13.45
N ARG A 68 2.77 9.17 -13.81
CA ARG A 68 3.48 9.88 -14.89
C ARG A 68 3.13 9.24 -16.22
N HIS A 69 2.76 10.06 -17.20
CA HIS A 69 2.41 9.60 -18.55
C HIS A 69 3.68 9.39 -19.40
N ASP A 70 4.42 8.29 -19.14
CA ASP A 70 5.63 7.90 -19.87
C ASP A 70 5.57 6.41 -20.24
N GLU A 71 5.67 6.08 -21.54
CA GLU A 71 5.55 4.71 -22.07
C GLU A 71 6.67 3.76 -21.62
N ASN A 72 7.91 4.26 -21.53
CA ASN A 72 9.05 3.47 -21.08
C ASN A 72 8.88 3.13 -19.59
N LEU A 73 8.39 4.09 -18.82
CA LEU A 73 8.07 3.91 -17.42
C LEU A 73 6.93 2.90 -17.24
N ASN A 74 5.88 2.97 -18.07
CA ASN A 74 4.77 2.01 -18.02
C ASN A 74 5.24 0.58 -18.25
N THR A 75 6.12 0.35 -19.23
CA THR A 75 6.70 -0.98 -19.50
C THR A 75 7.49 -1.49 -18.30
N TYR A 76 8.35 -0.64 -17.73
CA TYR A 76 9.11 -0.97 -16.53
C TYR A 76 8.19 -1.31 -15.34
N LEU A 77 7.18 -0.48 -15.08
CA LEU A 77 6.26 -0.64 -13.96
C LEU A 77 5.36 -1.86 -14.13
N HIS A 78 4.98 -2.23 -15.36
CA HIS A 78 4.19 -3.42 -15.62
C HIS A 78 4.90 -4.69 -15.10
N GLY A 79 6.20 -4.84 -15.35
CA GLY A 79 7.00 -5.96 -14.82
C GLY A 79 7.30 -5.88 -13.32
N LYS A 80 6.86 -4.82 -12.64
CA LYS A 80 7.09 -4.56 -11.21
C LYS A 80 5.79 -4.48 -10.42
N SER A 81 4.65 -4.51 -11.11
CA SER A 81 3.33 -4.34 -10.53
C SER A 81 2.88 -5.63 -9.84
N VAL A 82 2.34 -5.47 -8.64
CA VAL A 82 1.61 -6.54 -7.96
C VAL A 82 0.10 -6.33 -8.02
N GLU A 83 -0.37 -5.29 -8.73
CA GLU A 83 -1.80 -4.97 -8.84
C GLU A 83 -2.62 -6.13 -9.40
N PRO A 84 -2.20 -6.90 -10.43
CA PRO A 84 -2.97 -8.04 -10.89
C PRO A 84 -3.16 -9.10 -9.79
N SER A 85 -2.07 -9.47 -9.09
CA SER A 85 -2.13 -10.43 -7.99
C SER A 85 -2.97 -9.92 -6.81
N LEU A 86 -2.87 -8.62 -6.50
CA LEU A 86 -3.68 -7.99 -5.46
C LEU A 86 -5.17 -8.05 -5.83
N ARG A 87 -5.55 -7.70 -7.07
CA ARG A 87 -6.96 -7.75 -7.51
C ARG A 87 -7.51 -9.17 -7.46
N THR A 88 -6.73 -10.17 -7.86
CA THR A 88 -7.11 -11.59 -7.71
C THR A 88 -7.30 -11.96 -6.24
N PHE A 89 -6.41 -11.53 -5.36
CA PHE A 89 -6.52 -11.77 -3.92
C PHE A 89 -7.78 -11.11 -3.32
N LEU A 90 -8.05 -9.86 -3.66
CA LEU A 90 -9.24 -9.13 -3.22
C LEU A 90 -10.53 -9.82 -3.71
N ALA A 91 -10.59 -10.19 -4.99
CA ALA A 91 -11.73 -10.92 -5.56
C ALA A 91 -11.95 -12.29 -4.89
N ARG A 92 -10.87 -12.96 -4.48
CA ARG A 92 -10.92 -14.25 -3.76
C ARG A 92 -11.41 -14.09 -2.31
N GLY A 93 -11.16 -12.93 -1.69
CA GLY A 93 -11.47 -12.61 -0.30
C GLY A 93 -10.54 -13.30 0.73
N LEU A 94 -10.71 -12.93 2.00
CA LEU A 94 -10.01 -13.55 3.15
C LEU A 94 -10.73 -14.82 3.61
N ARG A 95 -9.99 -15.93 3.70
CA ARG A 95 -10.49 -17.22 4.14
C ARG A 95 -9.87 -17.60 5.49
N PRO A 96 -10.55 -18.39 6.33
CA PRO A 96 -9.97 -18.86 7.59
C PRO A 96 -8.62 -19.58 7.42
N ALA A 97 -8.46 -20.34 6.32
CA ALA A 97 -7.22 -21.03 6.00
C ALA A 97 -6.02 -20.08 5.76
N ASP A 98 -6.26 -18.83 5.35
CA ASP A 98 -5.18 -17.85 5.19
C ASP A 98 -4.64 -17.37 6.55
N ILE A 99 -5.44 -17.47 7.61
CA ILE A 99 -5.00 -17.11 8.97
C ILE A 99 -4.14 -18.21 9.55
N THR A 100 -4.45 -19.48 9.24
CA THR A 100 -3.69 -20.63 9.76
C THR A 100 -2.28 -20.73 9.18
N THR A 101 -1.99 -20.05 8.07
CA THR A 101 -0.65 -20.00 7.47
C THR A 101 0.22 -18.86 8.03
N LEU A 102 -0.35 -17.98 8.87
CA LEU A 102 0.40 -16.92 9.52
C LEU A 102 1.22 -17.48 10.68
N ASN A 103 2.48 -17.05 10.77
CA ASN A 103 3.33 -17.31 11.93
C ASN A 103 2.94 -16.38 13.09
N LEU A 104 1.78 -16.63 13.70
CA LEU A 104 1.27 -15.84 14.82
C LEU A 104 2.06 -16.14 16.10
N PRO A 105 2.29 -15.16 16.97
CA PRO A 105 2.79 -15.41 18.32
C PRO A 105 1.88 -16.42 19.06
N PRO A 106 2.43 -17.27 19.96
CA PRO A 106 1.67 -18.34 20.61
C PRO A 106 0.37 -17.89 21.29
N ASP A 107 0.39 -16.69 21.89
CA ASP A 107 -0.74 -16.14 22.64
C ASP A 107 -1.59 -15.15 21.83
N TYR A 108 -1.34 -15.01 20.52
CA TYR A 108 -2.08 -14.06 19.69
C TYR A 108 -3.36 -14.70 19.12
N PRO A 109 -4.57 -14.21 19.48
CA PRO A 109 -5.80 -14.85 19.06
C PRO A 109 -6.01 -14.80 17.54
N THR A 110 -6.30 -15.95 16.92
CA THR A 110 -6.59 -16.06 15.47
C THR A 110 -7.73 -15.15 15.02
N ARG A 111 -8.74 -14.94 15.87
CA ARG A 111 -9.84 -14.00 15.61
C ARG A 111 -9.34 -12.55 15.47
N GLN A 112 -8.39 -12.14 16.30
CA GLN A 112 -7.80 -10.80 16.20
C GLN A 112 -6.95 -10.66 14.94
N ALA A 113 -6.22 -11.72 14.55
CA ALA A 113 -5.50 -11.76 13.27
C ALA A 113 -6.46 -11.62 12.08
N TYR A 114 -7.55 -12.39 12.09
CA TYR A 114 -8.58 -12.33 11.06
C TYR A 114 -9.18 -10.93 10.93
N GLU A 115 -9.55 -10.32 12.05
CA GLU A 115 -10.15 -8.97 12.05
C GLU A 115 -9.16 -7.90 11.57
N LEU A 116 -7.88 -8.01 11.95
CA LEU A 116 -6.83 -7.13 11.47
C LEU A 116 -6.65 -7.25 9.95
N CYS A 117 -6.55 -8.49 9.43
CA CYS A 117 -6.44 -8.73 8.00
C CYS A 117 -7.68 -8.23 7.23
N ARG A 118 -8.88 -8.49 7.76
CA ARG A 118 -10.15 -8.04 7.17
C ARG A 118 -10.19 -6.52 7.03
N ARG A 119 -9.79 -5.78 8.06
CA ARG A 119 -9.71 -4.31 8.02
C ARG A 119 -8.71 -3.83 6.96
N GLY A 120 -7.52 -4.44 6.90
CA GLY A 120 -6.51 -4.09 5.90
C GLY A 120 -6.98 -4.36 4.46
N ILE A 121 -7.73 -5.43 4.23
CA ILE A 121 -8.35 -5.74 2.94
C ILE A 121 -9.38 -4.68 2.56
N ALA A 122 -10.24 -4.28 3.49
CA ALA A 122 -11.21 -3.22 3.25
C ALA A 122 -10.54 -1.88 2.86
N GLU A 123 -9.37 -1.56 3.43
CA GLU A 123 -8.59 -0.39 2.99
C GLU A 123 -8.08 -0.56 1.54
N LEU A 124 -7.57 -1.74 1.19
CA LEU A 124 -7.05 -2.04 -0.16
C LEU A 124 -8.14 -2.00 -1.24
N GLU A 125 -9.36 -2.44 -0.93
CA GLU A 125 -10.51 -2.39 -1.83
C GLU A 125 -10.84 -0.96 -2.29
N LEU A 126 -10.55 0.05 -1.47
CA LEU A 126 -10.75 1.46 -1.84
C LEU A 126 -9.96 1.89 -3.08
N LEU A 127 -8.91 1.15 -3.47
CA LEU A 127 -8.15 1.44 -4.69
C LEU A 127 -8.88 1.04 -5.98
N TYR A 128 -9.88 0.16 -5.89
CA TYR A 128 -10.54 -0.46 -7.05
C TYR A 128 -12.07 -0.37 -6.93
N PRO A 129 -12.65 0.84 -7.02
CA PRO A 129 -14.10 1.04 -6.98
C PRO A 129 -14.82 0.37 -8.17
#